data_AF-A0A2G1ZW55-F1
#
_entry.id   AF-A0A2G1ZW55-F1
#
_cell.length_a   1.000
_cell.length_b   1.000
_cell.length_c   1.000
_cell.angle_alpha   90.00
_cell.angle_beta   90.00
_cell.angle_gamma   90.00
#
_symmetry.space_group_name_H-M   'P 1'
#
loop_
_entity.id
_entity.type
_entity.pdbx_description
1 polymer ?
#
loop_
_entity_poly.entity_id
_entity_poly.type
_entity_poly.pdbx_seq_one_letter_code
_entity_poly.pdbx_strand_id
1 'polypeptide(L)'
;MPSKPKKPPKTKGPSPKPAKITEEAFSAARHLHGDGIPEAVYAIAIAPIMGGKTDDQAKMYARDLIKRMAPRDPAEEMLISQMLFAHARSMRLTTLSGQQSTVEGIKVVHEYAERASNTYRRLMLALAE
;
A
#
# COMPACT_ATOMS: atom_id res chain seq x y z
N MET A 1 -30.43 -2.77 41.21
CA MET A 1 -30.87 -1.67 40.32
C MET A 1 -29.75 -1.35 39.35
N PRO A 2 -29.94 -1.48 38.02
CA PRO A 2 -28.89 -1.18 37.05
C PRO A 2 -28.69 0.34 36.92
N SER A 3 -27.44 0.80 37.05
CA SER A 3 -27.08 2.21 36.88
C SER A 3 -27.22 2.63 35.42
N LYS A 4 -27.92 3.73 35.16
CA LYS A 4 -28.04 4.29 33.81
C LYS A 4 -26.66 4.78 33.33
N PRO A 5 -26.26 4.49 32.08
CA PRO A 5 -24.99 4.98 31.54
C PRO A 5 -25.00 6.51 31.42
N LYS A 6 -23.98 7.15 32.00
CA LYS A 6 -23.74 8.60 31.91
C LYS A 6 -23.46 8.97 30.45
N LYS A 7 -24.28 9.86 29.87
CA LYS A 7 -24.00 10.42 28.54
C LYS A 7 -22.70 11.24 28.58
N PRO A 8 -21.80 11.09 27.59
CA PRO A 8 -20.58 11.89 27.53
C PRO A 8 -20.92 13.38 27.34
N PRO A 9 -20.09 14.29 27.90
CA PRO A 9 -20.30 15.73 27.76
C PRO A 9 -20.18 16.15 26.29
N LYS A 10 -21.19 16.86 25.77
CA LYS A 10 -21.16 17.45 24.43
C LYS A 10 -20.31 18.73 24.45
N THR A 11 -19.00 18.61 24.31
CA THR A 11 -18.13 19.74 23.98
C THR A 11 -18.04 19.90 22.46
N LYS A 12 -19.10 20.40 21.82
CA LYS A 12 -18.99 20.95 20.46
C LYS A 12 -18.48 22.37 20.55
N GLY A 13 -17.17 22.53 20.73
CA GLY A 13 -16.51 23.80 20.44
C GLY A 13 -16.71 24.16 18.96
N PRO A 14 -16.61 25.45 18.57
CA PRO A 14 -16.67 25.84 17.18
C PRO A 14 -15.61 25.07 16.39
N SER A 15 -16.04 24.38 15.34
CA SER A 15 -15.14 23.69 14.43
C SER A 15 -14.13 24.72 13.89
N PRO A 16 -12.81 24.44 13.93
CA PRO A 16 -11.83 25.35 13.35
C PRO A 16 -12.23 25.65 11.91
N LYS A 17 -12.18 26.92 11.52
CA LYS A 17 -12.47 27.32 10.14
C LYS A 17 -11.53 26.53 9.21
N PRO A 18 -12.02 25.96 8.10
CA PRO A 18 -11.18 25.22 7.18
C PRO A 18 -10.03 26.13 6.74
N ALA A 19 -8.79 25.68 6.95
CA ALA A 19 -7.61 26.38 6.47
C ALA A 19 -7.75 26.58 4.95
N LYS A 20 -7.35 27.76 4.46
CA LYS A 20 -7.28 27.98 3.01
C LYS A 20 -6.27 26.99 2.44
N ILE A 21 -6.72 26.09 1.57
CA ILE A 21 -5.84 25.14 0.91
C ILE A 21 -5.02 25.93 -0.11
N THR A 22 -3.70 25.92 0.01
CA THR A 22 -2.79 26.59 -0.91
C THR A 22 -2.44 25.67 -2.08
N GLU A 23 -2.02 26.25 -3.21
CA GLU A 23 -1.44 25.51 -4.34
C GLU A 23 -0.25 24.63 -3.89
N GLU A 24 0.60 25.16 -3.02
CA GLU A 24 1.72 24.42 -2.43
C GLU A 24 1.26 23.19 -1.64
N ALA A 25 0.19 23.32 -0.85
CA ALA A 25 -0.37 22.20 -0.09
C ALA A 25 -0.94 21.12 -1.03
N PHE A 26 -1.56 21.52 -2.14
CA PHE A 26 -2.03 20.57 -3.16
C PHE A 26 -0.86 19.86 -3.86
N SER A 27 0.18 20.60 -4.24
CA SER A 27 1.38 20.02 -4.87
C SER A 27 2.08 19.03 -3.95
N ALA A 28 2.25 19.38 -2.68
CA ALA A 28 2.83 18.49 -1.67
C ALA A 28 1.98 17.23 -1.45
N ALA A 29 0.64 17.36 -1.42
CA ALA A 29 -0.27 16.22 -1.31
C ALA A 29 -0.17 15.30 -2.54
N ARG A 30 -0.11 15.88 -3.75
CA ARG A 30 0.06 15.10 -4.99
C ARG A 30 1.36 14.31 -4.97
N HIS A 31 2.47 14.92 -4.58
CA HIS A 31 3.74 14.22 -4.43
C HIS A 31 3.60 13.09 -3.40
N LEU A 32 3.17 13.40 -2.17
CA LEU A 32 3.06 12.39 -1.12
C LEU A 32 2.19 11.19 -1.51
N HIS A 33 1.04 11.43 -2.14
CA HIS A 33 0.11 10.36 -2.53
C HIS A 33 0.48 9.66 -3.84
N GLY A 34 1.22 10.34 -4.72
CA GLY A 34 1.57 9.84 -6.05
C GLY A 34 2.77 8.91 -6.06
N ASP A 35 3.87 9.30 -5.41
CA ASP A 35 5.10 8.52 -5.36
C ASP A 35 5.53 8.20 -3.91
N GLY A 36 5.45 9.17 -2.99
CA GLY A 36 5.94 9.01 -1.62
C GLY A 36 5.34 7.85 -0.83
N ILE A 37 4.00 7.75 -0.75
CA ILE A 37 3.30 6.68 -0.04
C ILE A 37 3.52 5.32 -0.74
N PRO A 38 3.33 5.20 -2.07
CA PRO A 38 3.60 3.94 -2.76
C PRO A 38 5.02 3.41 -2.52
N GLU A 39 6.04 4.26 -2.60
CA GLU A 39 7.43 3.90 -2.34
C GLU A 39 7.65 3.38 -0.91
N ALA A 40 7.12 4.09 0.08
CA ALA A 40 7.27 3.72 1.48
C ALA A 40 6.58 2.40 1.80
N VAL A 41 5.34 2.21 1.32
CA VAL A 41 4.58 0.98 1.51
C VAL A 41 5.27 -0.20 0.84
N TYR A 42 5.77 0.00 -0.39
CA TYR A 42 6.51 -1.04 -1.11
C TYR A 42 7.77 -1.46 -0.33
N ALA A 43 8.58 -0.49 0.13
CA ALA A 43 9.79 -0.75 0.90
C ALA A 43 9.50 -1.52 2.19
N ILE A 44 8.51 -1.08 2.97
CA ILE A 44 8.09 -1.76 4.21
C ILE A 44 7.66 -3.20 3.94
N ALA A 45 6.95 -3.45 2.85
CA ALA A 45 6.45 -4.77 2.52
C ALA A 45 7.57 -5.76 2.13
N ILE A 46 8.64 -5.27 1.49
CA ILE A 46 9.75 -6.13 1.02
C ILE A 46 10.93 -6.20 1.99
N ALA A 47 11.04 -5.27 2.94
CA ALA A 47 12.11 -5.23 3.93
C ALA A 47 12.34 -6.58 4.66
N PRO A 48 11.30 -7.36 5.05
CA PRO A 48 11.50 -8.67 5.68
C PRO A 48 12.18 -9.71 4.79
N ILE A 49 12.03 -9.59 3.46
CA ILE A 49 12.61 -10.50 2.48
C ILE A 49 14.11 -10.20 2.30
N MET A 50 14.46 -8.91 2.35
CA MET A 50 15.82 -8.41 2.09
C MET A 50 16.66 -8.19 3.36
N GLY A 51 16.12 -8.53 4.54
CA GLY A 51 16.80 -8.32 5.81
C GLY A 51 16.98 -6.85 6.21
N GLY A 52 16.10 -5.95 5.75
CA GLY A 52 16.02 -4.54 6.16
C GLY A 52 17.17 -3.63 5.71
N LYS A 53 18.10 -4.10 4.86
CA LYS A 53 19.25 -3.32 4.39
C LYS A 53 19.04 -2.63 3.05
N THR A 54 17.89 -2.82 2.41
CA THR A 54 17.66 -2.40 1.03
C THR A 54 16.47 -1.46 0.87
N ASP A 55 16.07 -0.77 1.94
CA ASP A 55 14.88 0.08 1.96
C ASP A 55 15.00 1.22 0.93
N ASP A 56 16.18 1.80 0.77
CA ASP A 56 16.39 2.88 -0.19
C ASP A 56 16.32 2.36 -1.63
N GLN A 57 16.91 1.20 -1.92
CA GLN A 57 16.81 0.57 -3.25
C GLN A 57 15.37 0.17 -3.57
N ALA A 58 14.61 -0.28 -2.56
CA ALA A 58 13.19 -0.59 -2.70
C ALA A 58 12.37 0.64 -3.08
N LYS A 59 12.58 1.76 -2.39
CA LYS A 59 11.93 3.05 -2.71
C LYS A 59 12.34 3.53 -4.09
N MET A 60 13.64 3.49 -4.42
CA MET A 60 14.15 3.87 -5.74
C MET A 60 13.51 3.04 -6.85
N TYR A 61 13.36 1.73 -6.65
CA TYR A 61 12.69 0.85 -7.61
C TYR A 61 11.23 1.23 -7.80
N ALA A 62 10.46 1.42 -6.72
CA ALA A 62 9.05 1.79 -6.81
C ALA A 62 8.86 3.14 -7.52
N ARG A 63 9.70 4.13 -7.19
CA ARG A 63 9.73 5.44 -7.85
C ARG A 63 10.05 5.33 -9.35
N ASP A 64 11.12 4.62 -9.69
CA ASP A 64 11.54 4.44 -11.08
C ASP A 64 10.45 3.73 -11.89
N LEU A 65 9.79 2.73 -11.30
CA LEU A 65 8.69 2.03 -11.94
C LEU A 65 7.51 2.97 -12.23
N ILE A 66 7.03 3.73 -11.24
CA ILE A 66 5.93 4.69 -11.45
C ILE A 66 6.30 5.70 -12.54
N LYS A 67 7.53 6.22 -12.49
CA LYS A 67 8.03 7.19 -13.46
C LYS A 67 8.10 6.61 -14.89
N ARG A 68 8.55 5.36 -15.05
CA ARG A 68 8.66 4.69 -16.34
C ARG A 68 7.31 4.31 -16.94
N MET A 69 6.35 3.96 -16.09
CA MET A 69 4.98 3.69 -16.53
C MET A 69 4.27 4.95 -17.03
N ALA A 70 4.73 6.14 -16.60
CA ALA A 70 4.26 7.44 -17.09
C ALA A 70 2.73 7.57 -17.10
N PRO A 71 2.07 7.48 -15.92
CA PRO A 71 0.60 7.52 -15.84
C PRO A 71 0.04 8.78 -16.49
N ARG A 72 -1.01 8.61 -17.30
CA ARG A 72 -1.72 9.66 -18.02
C ARG A 72 -2.67 10.44 -17.10
N ASP A 73 -3.20 9.76 -16.09
CA ASP A 73 -4.16 10.32 -15.15
C ASP A 73 -4.01 9.71 -13.73
N PRO A 74 -4.67 10.30 -12.71
CA PRO A 74 -4.57 9.81 -11.33
C PRO A 74 -5.13 8.40 -11.11
N ALA A 75 -6.04 7.92 -11.96
CA ALA A 75 -6.58 6.57 -11.84
C ALA A 75 -5.54 5.52 -12.27
N GLU A 76 -4.82 5.82 -13.36
CA GLU A 76 -3.69 5.00 -13.81
C GLU A 76 -2.54 5.00 -12.80
N GLU A 77 -2.22 6.15 -12.20
CA GLU A 77 -1.24 6.26 -11.11
C GLU A 77 -1.62 5.39 -9.90
N MET A 78 -2.90 5.40 -9.52
CA MET A 78 -3.41 4.53 -8.46
C MET A 78 -3.33 3.05 -8.85
N LEU A 79 -3.63 2.70 -10.10
CA LEU A 79 -3.55 1.32 -10.59
C LEU A 79 -2.12 0.78 -10.56
N ILE A 80 -1.13 1.59 -10.97
CA ILE A 80 0.30 1.26 -10.88
C ILE A 80 0.71 1.06 -9.42
N SER A 81 0.25 1.93 -8.51
CA SER A 81 0.50 1.80 -7.07
C SER A 81 -0.07 0.48 -6.51
N GLN A 82 -1.30 0.13 -6.89
CA GLN A 82 -1.92 -1.14 -6.50
C GLN A 82 -1.15 -2.34 -7.06
N MET A 83 -0.66 -2.25 -8.30
CA MET A 83 0.18 -3.26 -8.93
C MET A 83 1.48 -3.47 -8.14
N LEU A 84 2.16 -2.39 -7.72
CA LEU A 84 3.35 -2.46 -6.85
C LEU A 84 3.05 -3.17 -5.53
N PHE A 85 1.92 -2.87 -4.89
CA PHE A 85 1.53 -3.52 -3.64
C PHE A 85 1.23 -5.01 -3.84
N ALA A 86 0.57 -5.36 -4.94
CA ALA A 86 0.31 -6.75 -5.29
C ALA A 86 1.62 -7.51 -5.57
N HIS A 87 2.59 -6.88 -6.23
CA HIS A 87 3.93 -7.43 -6.44
C HIS A 87 4.64 -7.74 -5.11
N ALA A 88 4.76 -6.74 -4.23
CA ALA A 88 5.39 -6.91 -2.92
C ALA A 88 4.69 -7.98 -2.07
N ARG A 89 3.36 -8.01 -2.08
CA ARG A 89 2.55 -9.02 -1.38
C ARG A 89 2.80 -10.42 -1.94
N SER A 90 2.85 -10.57 -3.25
CA SER A 90 3.14 -11.85 -3.90
C SER A 90 4.52 -12.36 -3.47
N MET A 91 5.57 -11.53 -3.56
CA MET A 91 6.92 -11.91 -3.12
C MET A 91 6.93 -12.34 -1.65
N ARG A 92 6.33 -11.55 -0.76
CA ARG A 92 6.31 -11.84 0.68
C ARG A 92 5.61 -13.16 0.99
N LEU A 93 4.46 -13.42 0.37
CA LEU A 93 3.71 -14.67 0.58
C LEU A 93 4.46 -15.87 0.01
N THR A 94 5.14 -15.73 -1.14
CA THR A 94 6.02 -16.77 -1.68
C THR A 94 7.21 -17.05 -0.76
N THR A 95 7.82 -16.03 -0.15
CA THR A 95 8.88 -16.27 0.85
C THR A 95 8.32 -16.97 2.09
N LEU A 96 7.17 -16.54 2.60
CA LEU A 96 6.52 -17.14 3.76
C LEU A 96 6.11 -18.59 3.50
N SER A 97 5.71 -18.95 2.29
CA SER A 97 5.30 -20.32 1.94
C SER A 97 6.48 -21.28 2.08
N GLY A 98 7.69 -20.87 1.70
CA GLY A 98 8.91 -21.65 1.88
C GLY A 98 9.37 -21.79 3.34
N GLN A 99 8.79 -21.02 4.26
CA GLN A 99 9.12 -21.04 5.70
C GLN A 99 8.10 -21.84 6.54
N GLN A 100 7.00 -22.30 5.95
CA GLN A 100 5.97 -23.05 6.68
C GLN A 100 6.39 -24.50 6.92
N SER A 101 6.19 -24.98 8.15
CA SER A 101 6.51 -26.36 8.55
C SER A 101 5.29 -27.22 8.87
N THR A 102 4.13 -26.59 9.09
CA THR A 102 2.86 -27.29 9.37
C THR A 102 2.07 -27.46 8.08
N VAL A 103 1.41 -28.61 7.92
CA VAL A 103 0.58 -28.91 6.72
C VAL A 103 -0.50 -27.84 6.52
N GLU A 104 -1.16 -27.41 7.60
CA GLU A 104 -2.18 -26.38 7.54
C GLU A 104 -1.58 -25.02 7.14
N GLY A 105 -0.44 -24.64 7.70
CA GLY A 105 0.26 -23.40 7.35
C GLY A 105 0.67 -23.37 5.89
N ILE A 106 1.23 -24.48 5.38
CA ILE A 106 1.59 -24.64 3.97
C ILE A 106 0.34 -24.41 3.10
N LYS A 107 -0.76 -25.13 3.35
CA LYS A 107 -1.99 -25.00 2.57
C LYS A 107 -2.50 -23.57 2.53
N VAL A 108 -2.62 -22.93 3.70
CA VAL A 108 -3.15 -21.57 3.82
C VAL A 108 -2.27 -20.56 3.11
N VAL A 109 -0.95 -20.57 3.35
CA VAL A 109 -0.05 -19.56 2.78
C VAL A 109 0.07 -19.73 1.27
N HIS A 110 0.11 -20.96 0.75
CA HIS A 110 0.13 -21.21 -0.69
C HIS A 110 -1.13 -20.68 -1.39
N GLU A 111 -2.32 -20.90 -0.82
CA GLU A 111 -3.56 -20.37 -1.37
C GLU A 111 -3.55 -18.83 -1.44
N TYR A 112 -3.08 -18.16 -0.38
CA TYR A 112 -2.95 -16.71 -0.39
C TYR A 112 -1.88 -16.21 -1.38
N ALA A 113 -0.77 -16.93 -1.51
CA ALA A 113 0.28 -16.60 -2.49
C ALA A 113 -0.28 -16.66 -3.91
N GLU A 114 -1.00 -17.73 -4.27
CA GLU A 114 -1.63 -17.89 -5.58
C GLU A 114 -2.65 -16.79 -5.87
N ARG A 115 -3.52 -16.46 -4.91
CA ARG A 115 -4.47 -15.35 -5.03
C ARG A 115 -3.77 -14.01 -5.26
N ALA A 116 -2.67 -13.75 -4.55
CA ALA A 116 -1.88 -12.53 -4.72
C ALA A 116 -1.22 -12.46 -6.10
N SER A 117 -0.62 -13.56 -6.57
CA SER A 117 -0.02 -13.64 -7.91
C SER A 117 -1.06 -13.45 -9.02
N ASN A 118 -2.26 -14.03 -8.87
CA ASN A 118 -3.36 -13.84 -9.81
C ASN A 118 -3.86 -12.39 -9.83
N THR A 119 -3.90 -11.73 -8.66
CA THR A 119 -4.24 -10.30 -8.58
C THR A 119 -3.21 -9.45 -9.29
N TYR A 120 -1.91 -9.71 -9.05
CA TYR A 120 -0.82 -9.02 -9.73
C TYR A 120 -0.91 -9.19 -11.25
N ARG A 121 -1.14 -10.42 -11.75
CA ARG A 121 -1.34 -10.69 -13.18
C ARG A 121 -2.50 -9.87 -13.76
N ARG A 122 -3.64 -9.79 -13.08
CA ARG A 122 -4.80 -9.02 -13.55
C ARG A 122 -4.50 -7.52 -13.63
N LEU A 123 -3.77 -6.98 -12.66
CA LEU A 123 -3.36 -5.57 -12.67
C LEU A 123 -2.38 -5.28 -13.81
N MET A 124 -1.43 -6.18 -14.06
CA MET A 124 -0.51 -6.08 -15.21
C MET A 124 -1.26 -6.07 -16.55
N LEU A 125 -2.27 -6.93 -16.71
CA LEU A 125 -3.09 -6.97 -17.92
C LEU A 125 -3.93 -5.69 -18.07
N ALA A 126 -4.53 -5.21 -16.98
CA ALA A 126 -5.32 -3.98 -16.99
C ALA A 126 -4.49 -2.73 -17.33
N LEU A 127 -3.17 -2.75 -17.10
CA LEU A 127 -2.26 -1.67 -17.50
C LEU A 127 -1.77 -1.77 -18.95
N ALA A 128 -1.97 -2.93 -19.59
CA ALA A 128 -1.54 -3.16 -20.97
C ALA A 128 -2.64 -2.88 -22.01
N GLU A 129 -3.90 -2.76 -21.57
CA GLU A 129 -5.08 -2.41 -22.36
C GLU A 129 -5.28 -0.89 -22.48
#